data_AF-A0A6M4BVA5-F1
#
_entry.id   AF-A0A6M4BVA5-F1
#
_cell.length_a   1.000
_cell.length_b   1.000
_cell.length_c   1.000
_cell.angle_alpha   90.00
_cell.angle_beta   90.00
_cell.angle_gamma   90.00
#
_symmetry.space_group_name_H-M   'P 1'
#
loop_
_entity.id
_entity.type
_entity.pdbx_description
1 polymer ?
#
loop_
_entity_poly.entity_id
_entity_poly.type
_entity_poly.pdbx_seq_one_letter_code
_entity_poly.pdbx_strand_id
1 'polypeptide(L)'
;KIAGLVTGLEKEETPIAKEITHFIKLICGVAFVFGVIFFLMVFIIQKSWLSAMQYMLGIILANVPEGLIVTLTVCMTLSANQLKKKNCLAKTLQAVETLGSTSCICSDKTGTLTENQMNVSHLFCNFKILGKSDHAHVADPTYATLCLAASLNLKAVFSHETLDQPIEKRKIMGDASESAILRYMEINRSATQTQEENPKEAEIP
;
A
#
# COMPACT_ATOMS: atom_id res chain seq x y z
N LYS A 1 -21.93 -0.44 14.04
CA LYS A 1 -22.06 -1.82 13.50
C LYS A 1 -20.82 -2.26 12.72
N ILE A 2 -20.36 -1.51 11.70
CA ILE A 2 -19.15 -1.87 10.93
C ILE A 2 -17.88 -1.82 11.79
N ALA A 3 -17.67 -0.75 12.56
CA ALA A 3 -16.50 -0.65 13.45
C ALA A 3 -16.40 -1.82 14.46
N GLY A 4 -17.54 -2.29 14.98
CA GLY A 4 -17.60 -3.43 15.91
C GLY A 4 -17.24 -4.76 15.26
N LEU A 5 -17.56 -4.95 13.97
CA LEU A 5 -17.15 -6.13 13.22
C LEU A 5 -15.63 -6.14 12.97
N VAL A 6 -15.03 -4.98 12.72
CA VAL A 6 -13.57 -4.87 12.50
C VAL A 6 -12.78 -5.11 13.77
N THR A 7 -13.26 -4.63 14.92
CA THR A 7 -12.58 -4.84 16.21
C THR A 7 -12.74 -6.25 16.77
N GLY A 8 -13.80 -6.97 16.36
CA GLY A 8 -14.11 -8.31 16.85
C GLY A 8 -13.48 -9.45 16.04
N LEU A 9 -12.72 -9.14 14.99
CA LEU A 9 -12.03 -10.16 14.20
C LEU A 9 -10.81 -10.68 14.95
N GLU A 10 -10.78 -12.00 15.16
CA GLU A 10 -9.60 -12.66 15.69
C GLU A 10 -8.45 -12.58 14.69
N LYS A 11 -7.25 -12.33 15.21
CA LYS A 11 -6.06 -12.18 14.39
C LYS A 11 -5.50 -13.58 14.10
N GLU A 12 -5.61 -14.02 12.85
CA GLU A 12 -4.99 -15.28 12.44
C GLU A 12 -3.46 -15.21 12.50
N GLU A 13 -2.83 -16.36 12.76
CA GLU A 13 -1.38 -16.48 12.73
C GLU A 13 -0.83 -16.29 11.31
N THR A 14 0.21 -15.45 11.21
CA THR A 14 0.91 -15.18 9.94
C THR A 14 1.61 -16.43 9.40
N PRO A 15 1.80 -16.58 8.07
CA PRO A 15 2.48 -17.72 7.47
C PRO A 15 3.86 -18.00 8.10
N ILE A 16 4.69 -16.98 8.28
CA ILE A 16 6.00 -17.15 8.93
C ILE A 16 5.93 -17.64 10.39
N ALA A 17 4.91 -17.23 11.15
CA ALA A 17 4.74 -17.71 12.52
C ALA A 17 4.40 -19.21 12.56
N LYS A 18 3.60 -19.68 11.59
CA LYS A 18 3.28 -21.10 11.41
C LYS A 18 4.51 -21.91 11.04
N GLU A 19 5.31 -21.43 10.07
CA GLU A 19 6.55 -22.06 9.64
C GLU A 19 7.59 -22.13 10.77
N ILE A 20 7.81 -21.03 11.51
CA ILE A 20 8.73 -21.01 12.65
C ILE A 20 8.29 -22.03 13.71
N THR A 21 6.99 -22.10 14.00
CA THR A 21 6.46 -23.04 14.99
C THR A 21 6.62 -24.49 14.54
N HIS A 22 6.41 -24.77 13.24
CA HIS A 22 6.65 -26.09 12.67
C HIS A 22 8.13 -26.47 12.78
N PHE A 23 9.03 -25.55 12.42
CA PHE A 23 10.47 -25.74 12.49
C PHE A 23 10.97 -26.00 13.92
N ILE A 24 10.51 -25.21 14.90
CA ILE A 24 10.87 -25.40 16.31
C ILE A 24 10.40 -26.77 16.81
N LYS A 25 9.16 -27.17 16.49
CA LYS A 25 8.63 -28.50 16.88
C LYS A 25 9.48 -29.63 16.32
N LEU A 26 9.95 -29.51 15.07
CA LEU A 26 10.80 -30.51 14.43
C LEU A 26 12.16 -30.61 15.15
N ILE A 27 12.82 -29.49 15.41
CA ILE A 27 14.11 -29.50 16.12
C ILE A 27 13.97 -30.04 17.54
N CYS A 28 12.96 -29.58 18.29
CA CYS A 28 12.70 -30.08 19.64
C CYS A 28 12.42 -31.59 19.64
N GLY A 29 11.69 -32.10 18.64
CA GLY A 29 11.44 -33.53 18.47
C GLY A 29 12.74 -34.32 18.27
N VAL A 30 13.60 -33.86 17.36
CA VAL A 30 14.90 -34.49 17.08
C VAL A 30 15.83 -34.43 18.31
N ALA A 31 15.91 -33.28 18.97
CA ALA A 31 16.71 -33.08 20.18
C ALA A 31 16.26 -34.01 21.32
N PHE A 32 14.96 -34.20 21.49
CA PHE A 32 14.41 -35.09 22.50
C PHE A 32 14.73 -36.56 22.21
N VAL A 33 14.59 -37.00 20.95
CA VAL A 33 14.93 -38.37 20.54
C VAL A 33 16.40 -38.67 20.81
N PHE A 34 17.33 -37.78 20.40
CA PHE A 34 18.75 -37.96 20.71
C PHE A 34 19.02 -37.90 22.22
N GLY A 35 18.37 -37.00 22.96
CA GLY A 35 18.50 -36.91 24.41
C GLY A 35 18.14 -38.21 25.12
N VAL A 36 17.03 -38.86 24.73
CA VAL A 36 16.60 -40.15 25.30
C VAL A 36 17.56 -41.29 24.92
N ILE A 37 18.03 -41.35 23.67
CA ILE A 37 18.99 -42.37 23.23
C ILE A 37 20.27 -42.30 24.06
N PHE A 38 20.83 -41.09 24.23
CA PHE A 38 22.05 -40.90 25.03
C PHE A 38 21.81 -41.11 26.52
N PHE A 39 20.65 -40.73 27.04
CA PHE A 39 20.27 -41.02 28.43
C PHE A 39 20.34 -42.53 28.72
N LEU A 40 19.72 -43.35 27.87
CA LEU A 40 19.73 -44.82 28.01
C LEU A 40 21.15 -45.38 27.91
N MET A 41 21.95 -44.88 26.96
CA MET A 41 23.34 -45.32 26.79
C MET A 41 24.19 -45.04 28.03
N VAL A 42 24.14 -43.81 28.57
CA VAL A 42 24.91 -43.42 29.76
C VAL A 42 24.41 -44.15 31.00
N PHE A 43 23.09 -44.35 31.12
CA PHE A 43 22.50 -45.09 32.22
C PHE A 43 23.02 -46.54 32.26
N ILE A 44 23.15 -47.19 31.11
CA ILE A 44 23.69 -48.56 31.02
C ILE A 44 25.18 -48.62 31.41
N ILE A 45 25.98 -47.64 30.98
CA ILE A 45 27.44 -47.63 31.21
C ILE A 45 27.78 -47.23 32.66
N GLN A 46 27.23 -46.13 33.15
CA GLN A 46 27.61 -45.54 34.44
C GLN A 46 26.73 -46.00 35.61
N LYS A 47 25.56 -46.60 35.35
CA LYS A 47 24.53 -46.96 36.37
C LYS A 47 24.12 -45.83 37.31
N SER A 48 24.47 -44.59 36.98
CA SER A 48 24.16 -43.38 37.75
C SER A 48 23.10 -42.59 36.99
N TRP A 49 21.91 -42.45 37.60
CA TRP A 49 20.80 -41.69 37.02
C TRP A 49 21.10 -40.19 36.93
N LEU A 50 21.83 -39.64 37.91
CA LEU A 50 22.25 -38.23 37.97
C LEU A 50 23.14 -37.88 36.77
N SER A 51 24.13 -38.72 36.49
CA SER A 51 25.05 -38.51 35.37
C SER A 51 24.31 -38.60 34.03
N ALA A 52 23.43 -39.60 33.87
CA ALA A 52 22.62 -39.74 32.67
C ALA A 52 21.72 -38.51 32.40
N MET A 53 21.10 -37.93 33.44
CA MET A 53 20.31 -36.70 33.30
C MET A 53 21.17 -35.49 32.90
N GLN A 54 22.37 -35.33 33.44
CA GLN A 54 23.28 -34.24 33.07
C GLN A 54 23.63 -34.29 31.57
N TYR A 55 23.96 -35.47 31.04
CA TYR A 55 24.24 -35.64 29.61
C TYR A 55 23.01 -35.40 28.74
N MET A 56 21.83 -35.88 29.16
CA MET A 56 20.57 -35.62 28.45
C MET A 56 20.27 -34.13 28.33
N LEU A 57 20.35 -33.38 29.44
CA LEU A 57 20.15 -31.92 29.41
C LEU A 57 21.20 -31.23 28.55
N GLY A 58 22.46 -31.66 28.61
CA GLY A 58 23.54 -31.11 27.78
C GLY A 58 23.25 -31.24 26.29
N ILE A 59 22.79 -32.41 25.83
CA ILE A 59 22.44 -32.65 24.42
C ILE A 59 21.21 -31.85 24.01
N ILE A 60 20.18 -31.78 24.86
CA ILE A 60 18.97 -31.01 24.55
C ILE A 60 19.33 -29.54 24.39
N LEU A 61 20.03 -28.94 25.37
CA LEU A 61 20.43 -27.53 25.33
C LEU A 61 21.35 -27.22 24.14
N ALA A 62 22.27 -28.12 23.79
CA ALA A 62 23.15 -27.94 22.63
C ALA A 62 22.39 -27.91 21.29
N ASN A 63 21.21 -28.52 21.21
CA ASN A 63 20.40 -28.55 20.00
C ASN A 63 19.31 -27.46 19.96
N VAL A 64 19.11 -26.69 21.03
CA VAL A 64 18.16 -25.56 21.02
C VAL A 64 18.76 -24.42 20.19
N PRO A 65 18.08 -23.95 19.12
CA PRO A 65 18.63 -22.93 18.23
C PRO A 65 18.37 -21.52 18.79
N GLU A 66 19.07 -21.13 19.85
CA GLU A 66 18.89 -19.85 20.55
C GLU A 66 19.10 -18.62 19.62
N GLY A 67 20.00 -18.73 18.64
CA GLY A 67 20.30 -17.66 17.69
C GLY A 67 19.29 -17.49 16.55
N LEU A 68 18.39 -18.46 16.32
CA LEU A 68 17.50 -18.45 15.17
C LEU A 68 16.50 -17.29 15.22
N ILE A 69 15.83 -17.10 16.35
CA ILE A 69 14.79 -16.07 16.49
C ILE A 69 15.40 -14.66 16.32
N VAL A 70 16.61 -14.47 16.84
CA VAL A 70 17.34 -13.20 16.73
C VAL A 70 17.72 -12.91 15.28
N THR A 71 18.33 -13.88 14.59
CA THR A 71 18.74 -13.72 13.19
C THR A 71 17.56 -13.48 12.25
N LEU A 72 16.43 -14.18 12.45
CA LEU A 72 15.19 -13.94 11.72
C LEU A 72 14.65 -12.52 11.94
N THR A 73 14.61 -12.06 13.19
CA THR A 73 14.15 -10.71 13.53
C THR A 73 15.02 -9.63 12.88
N VAL A 74 16.33 -9.80 12.90
CA VAL A 74 17.29 -8.89 12.23
C VAL A 74 17.06 -8.89 10.72
N CYS A 75 16.91 -10.07 10.10
CA CYS A 75 16.65 -10.21 8.67
C CYS A 75 15.35 -9.50 8.24
N MET A 76 14.26 -9.68 9.01
CA MET A 76 12.98 -8.99 8.76
C MET A 76 13.12 -7.48 8.95
N THR A 77 13.85 -7.03 9.96
CA THR A 77 14.06 -5.60 10.23
C THR A 77 14.83 -4.92 9.11
N LEU A 78 15.88 -5.57 8.59
CA LEU A 78 16.62 -5.10 7.42
C LEU A 78 15.72 -5.03 6.18
N SER A 79 14.86 -6.03 5.97
CA SER A 79 13.90 -6.05 4.85
C SER A 79 12.85 -4.94 4.98
N ALA A 80 12.30 -4.73 6.17
CA ALA A 80 11.37 -3.63 6.47
C ALA A 80 12.02 -2.25 6.22
N ASN A 81 13.29 -2.10 6.59
CA ASN A 81 14.05 -0.87 6.32
C ASN A 81 14.26 -0.62 4.81
N GLN A 82 14.45 -1.67 4.02
CA GLN A 82 14.52 -1.53 2.56
C GLN A 82 13.19 -1.10 1.95
N LEU A 83 12.06 -1.62 2.45
CA LEU A 83 10.72 -1.17 2.03
C LEU A 83 10.46 0.29 2.40
N LYS A 84 10.88 0.70 3.61
CA LYS A 84 10.73 2.08 4.08
C LYS A 84 11.46 3.07 3.16
N LYS A 85 12.66 2.72 2.66
CA LYS A 85 13.39 3.55 1.68
C LYS A 85 12.63 3.76 0.37
N LYS A 86 11.65 2.91 0.06
CA LYS A 86 10.77 3.01 -1.12
C LYS A 86 9.37 3.55 -0.77
N ASN A 87 9.24 4.30 0.33
CA ASN A 87 7.97 4.85 0.81
C ASN A 87 6.90 3.79 1.19
N CYS A 88 7.30 2.54 1.44
CA CYS A 88 6.41 1.49 1.94
C CYS A 88 6.68 1.25 3.43
N LEU A 89 5.73 1.64 4.29
CA LEU A 89 5.86 1.50 5.73
C LEU A 89 5.21 0.21 6.24
N ALA A 90 6.01 -0.78 6.62
CA ALA A 90 5.53 -1.97 7.31
C ALA A 90 5.31 -1.68 8.81
N LYS A 91 4.06 -1.74 9.28
CA LYS A 91 3.71 -1.55 10.71
C LYS A 91 4.08 -2.74 11.59
N THR A 92 4.17 -3.93 11.01
CA THR A 92 4.60 -5.15 11.70
C THR A 92 5.65 -5.86 10.84
N LEU A 93 6.65 -6.48 11.48
CA LEU A 93 7.73 -7.16 10.77
C LEU A 93 7.22 -8.37 9.95
N GLN A 94 6.21 -9.07 10.48
CA GLN A 94 5.59 -10.22 9.84
C GLN A 94 4.90 -9.86 8.51
N ALA A 95 4.36 -8.63 8.39
CA ALA A 95 3.71 -8.18 7.16
C ALA A 95 4.64 -8.14 5.95
N VAL A 96 5.95 -8.00 6.17
CA VAL A 96 6.96 -8.01 5.09
C VAL A 96 7.00 -9.38 4.41
N GLU A 97 6.93 -10.46 5.18
CA GLU A 97 6.88 -11.81 4.63
C GLU A 97 5.51 -12.12 4.02
N THR A 98 4.42 -11.75 4.70
CA THR A 98 3.06 -12.02 4.23
C THR A 98 2.82 -11.42 2.84
N LEU A 99 3.39 -10.25 2.54
CA LEU A 99 3.31 -9.66 1.19
C LEU A 99 4.03 -10.52 0.14
N GLY A 100 5.13 -11.18 0.51
CA GLY A 100 5.88 -12.09 -0.36
C GLY A 100 5.19 -13.44 -0.60
N SER A 101 4.42 -13.92 0.38
CA SER A 101 3.64 -15.17 0.29
C SER A 101 2.19 -14.96 -0.17
N THR A 102 1.80 -13.73 -0.51
CA THR A 102 0.44 -13.40 -0.97
C THR A 102 0.18 -13.99 -2.36
N SER A 103 -0.90 -14.76 -2.50
CA SER A 103 -1.35 -15.34 -3.77
C SER A 103 -2.55 -14.61 -4.40
N CYS A 104 -3.28 -13.79 -3.63
CA CYS A 104 -4.43 -13.03 -4.09
C CYS A 104 -4.42 -11.62 -3.48
N ILE A 105 -4.58 -10.60 -4.31
CA ILE A 105 -4.66 -9.19 -3.88
C ILE A 105 -6.10 -8.72 -4.02
N CYS A 106 -6.75 -8.48 -2.89
CA CYS A 106 -8.04 -7.80 -2.83
C CYS A 106 -7.78 -6.29 -2.73
N SER A 107 -8.00 -5.55 -3.81
CA SER A 107 -7.84 -4.10 -3.83
C SER A 107 -9.19 -3.40 -3.82
N ASP A 108 -9.31 -2.34 -3.02
CA ASP A 108 -10.40 -1.38 -3.20
C ASP A 108 -10.16 -0.57 -4.49
N LYS A 109 -11.23 -0.05 -5.09
CA LYS A 109 -11.15 0.77 -6.29
C LYS A 109 -10.86 2.22 -5.92
N THR A 110 -11.74 2.82 -5.14
CA THR A 110 -11.77 4.28 -4.94
C THR A 110 -10.72 4.69 -3.92
N GLY A 111 -9.76 5.52 -4.33
CA GLY A 111 -8.67 5.97 -3.44
C GLY A 111 -7.53 4.95 -3.27
N THR A 112 -7.60 3.81 -3.96
CA THR A 112 -6.52 2.82 -4.02
C THR A 112 -6.08 2.57 -5.47
N LEU A 113 -6.96 2.06 -6.34
CA LEU A 113 -6.68 1.95 -7.78
C LEU A 113 -6.90 3.26 -8.52
N THR A 114 -7.85 4.06 -8.05
CA THR A 114 -8.14 5.39 -8.59
C THR A 114 -7.75 6.47 -7.60
N GLU A 115 -7.44 7.66 -8.09
CA GLU A 115 -7.00 8.81 -7.28
C GLU A 115 -8.13 9.41 -6.41
N ASN A 116 -9.33 8.84 -6.42
CA ASN A 116 -10.55 9.40 -5.82
C ASN A 116 -10.78 10.87 -6.22
N GLN A 117 -10.41 11.21 -7.46
CA GLN A 117 -10.58 12.53 -8.04
C GLN A 117 -11.17 12.38 -9.44
N MET A 118 -12.19 13.18 -9.74
CA MET A 118 -12.79 13.21 -11.06
C MET A 118 -11.84 13.97 -12.02
N ASN A 119 -11.58 13.38 -13.18
CA ASN A 119 -10.69 13.93 -14.19
C ASN A 119 -11.35 13.79 -15.57
N VAL A 120 -11.18 14.79 -16.43
CA VAL A 120 -11.59 14.70 -17.84
C VAL A 120 -10.77 13.59 -18.51
N SER A 121 -11.45 12.64 -19.16
CA SER A 121 -10.80 11.49 -19.81
C SER A 121 -10.72 11.64 -21.33
N HIS A 122 -11.83 12.05 -21.94
CA HIS A 122 -11.98 12.18 -23.39
C HIS A 122 -12.83 13.41 -23.72
N LEU A 123 -12.61 13.97 -24.90
CA LEU A 123 -13.40 15.04 -25.48
C LEU A 123 -14.04 14.53 -26.76
N PHE A 124 -15.23 15.04 -27.08
CA PHE A 124 -15.88 14.78 -28.35
C PHE A 124 -15.99 16.07 -29.13
N CYS A 125 -15.29 16.16 -30.25
CA CYS A 125 -15.26 17.34 -31.11
C CYS A 125 -15.07 16.90 -32.56
N ASN A 126 -15.73 17.57 -33.51
CA ASN A 126 -15.65 17.25 -34.94
C ASN A 126 -15.87 15.77 -35.27
N PHE A 127 -16.89 15.18 -34.65
CA PHE A 127 -17.26 13.76 -34.78
C PHE A 127 -16.13 12.78 -34.45
N LYS A 128 -15.15 13.21 -33.66
CA LYS A 128 -14.02 12.39 -33.19
C LYS A 128 -13.93 12.40 -31.68
N ILE A 129 -13.48 11.27 -31.14
CA ILE A 129 -13.15 11.13 -29.73
C ILE A 129 -11.66 11.43 -29.58
N LEU A 130 -11.34 12.43 -28.77
CA LEU A 130 -9.98 12.88 -28.46
C LEU A 130 -9.64 12.44 -27.04
N GLY A 131 -8.48 11.81 -26.84
CA GLY A 131 -7.99 11.51 -25.49
C GLY A 131 -7.56 12.77 -24.75
N LYS A 132 -7.57 12.75 -23.40
CA LYS A 132 -7.10 13.88 -22.55
C LYS A 132 -5.74 14.46 -22.99
N SER A 133 -4.82 13.60 -23.42
CA SER A 133 -3.45 13.94 -23.83
C SER A 133 -3.28 14.14 -25.34
N ASP A 134 -4.35 14.03 -26.12
CA ASP A 134 -4.28 14.20 -27.57
C ASP A 134 -4.42 15.69 -27.93
N HIS A 135 -3.29 16.31 -28.26
CA HIS A 135 -3.19 17.72 -28.63
C HIS A 135 -3.11 17.94 -30.15
N ALA A 136 -3.34 16.90 -30.97
CA ALA A 136 -3.22 17.02 -32.43
C ALA A 136 -4.21 18.03 -33.04
N HIS A 137 -5.30 18.33 -32.32
CA HIS A 137 -6.40 19.18 -32.78
C HIS A 137 -6.46 20.55 -32.08
N VAL A 138 -5.40 20.96 -31.37
CA VAL A 138 -5.37 22.24 -30.64
C VAL A 138 -5.55 23.46 -31.57
N ALA A 139 -5.17 23.33 -32.85
CA ALA A 139 -5.34 24.36 -33.87
C ALA A 139 -6.75 24.41 -34.48
N ASP A 140 -7.61 23.44 -34.18
CA ASP A 140 -8.98 23.40 -34.69
C ASP A 140 -9.83 24.50 -34.03
N PRO A 141 -10.51 25.37 -34.80
CA PRO A 141 -11.38 26.39 -34.23
C PRO A 141 -12.48 25.77 -33.36
N THR A 142 -12.96 24.58 -33.69
CA THR A 142 -14.03 23.89 -32.95
C THR A 142 -13.56 23.47 -31.56
N TYR A 143 -12.30 23.02 -31.46
CA TYR A 143 -11.67 22.72 -30.18
C TYR A 143 -11.52 23.99 -29.33
N ALA A 144 -11.09 25.11 -29.94
CA ALA A 144 -10.99 26.39 -29.24
C ALA A 144 -12.34 26.87 -28.70
N THR A 145 -13.42 26.76 -29.50
CA THR A 145 -14.78 27.12 -29.07
C THR A 145 -15.28 26.23 -27.93
N LEU A 146 -15.02 24.92 -27.99
CA LEU A 146 -15.37 24.00 -26.90
C LEU A 146 -14.62 24.36 -25.61
N CYS A 147 -13.32 24.62 -25.71
CA CYS A 147 -12.51 25.03 -24.58
C CYS A 147 -12.98 26.35 -23.97
N LEU A 148 -13.28 27.34 -24.80
CA LEU A 148 -13.80 28.63 -24.35
C LEU A 148 -15.14 28.46 -23.61
N ALA A 149 -16.09 27.73 -24.21
CA ALA A 149 -17.39 27.48 -23.61
C ALA A 149 -17.28 26.77 -22.26
N ALA A 150 -16.41 25.75 -22.17
CA ALA A 150 -16.21 25.02 -20.93
C ALA A 150 -15.34 25.76 -19.90
N SER A 151 -14.54 26.77 -20.28
CA SER A 151 -13.88 27.66 -19.32
C SER A 151 -14.83 28.70 -18.72
N LEU A 152 -15.76 29.24 -19.51
CA LEU A 152 -16.68 30.31 -19.07
C LEU A 152 -17.88 29.77 -18.27
N ASN A 153 -18.38 28.59 -18.62
CA ASN A 153 -19.53 27.95 -17.96
C ASN A 153 -19.12 27.11 -16.74
N LEU A 154 -18.34 27.70 -15.84
CA LEU A 154 -17.94 27.07 -14.58
C LEU A 154 -18.23 28.01 -13.40
N LYS A 155 -18.67 27.42 -12.28
CA LYS A 155 -18.68 28.09 -10.96
C LYS A 155 -17.48 27.72 -10.11
N ALA A 156 -16.75 26.66 -10.48
CA ALA A 156 -15.60 26.19 -9.74
C ALA A 156 -14.44 27.20 -9.77
N VAL A 157 -13.78 27.42 -8.63
CA VAL A 157 -12.65 28.35 -8.48
C VAL A 157 -11.52 27.69 -7.69
N PHE A 158 -10.27 28.01 -8.03
CA PHE A 158 -9.11 27.58 -7.24
C PHE A 158 -9.06 28.26 -5.87
N SER A 159 -8.80 27.49 -4.82
CA SER A 159 -8.56 28.06 -3.48
C SER A 159 -7.26 28.84 -3.44
N HIS A 160 -7.32 30.07 -2.92
CA HIS A 160 -6.17 30.95 -2.73
C HIS A 160 -5.08 30.32 -1.84
N GLU A 161 -5.44 29.40 -0.95
CA GLU A 161 -4.51 28.71 -0.02
C GLU A 161 -3.48 27.82 -0.74
N THR A 162 -3.78 27.39 -1.97
CA THR A 162 -2.98 26.37 -2.68
C THR A 162 -2.42 26.85 -4.02
N LEU A 163 -2.45 28.16 -4.31
CA LEU A 163 -2.01 28.71 -5.60
C LEU A 163 -0.52 28.43 -5.88
N ASP A 164 0.31 28.34 -4.83
CA ASP A 164 1.73 28.03 -4.91
C ASP A 164 2.03 26.58 -5.34
N GLN A 165 1.01 25.70 -5.31
CA GLN A 165 1.16 24.30 -5.70
C GLN A 165 0.95 24.10 -7.21
N PRO A 166 1.49 23.01 -7.79
CA PRO A 166 1.16 22.61 -9.16
C PRO A 166 -0.35 22.45 -9.36
N ILE A 167 -0.85 22.81 -10.56
CA ILE A 167 -2.28 22.87 -10.89
C ILE A 167 -3.03 21.57 -10.50
N GLU A 168 -2.38 20.41 -10.68
CA GLU A 168 -2.95 19.10 -10.35
C GLU A 168 -3.30 18.93 -8.87
N LYS A 169 -2.53 19.58 -7.97
CA LYS A 169 -2.70 19.47 -6.51
C LYS A 169 -3.48 20.63 -5.92
N ARG A 170 -3.75 21.68 -6.70
CA ARG A 170 -4.54 22.83 -6.24
C ARG A 170 -5.93 22.37 -5.82
N LYS A 171 -6.38 22.89 -4.68
CA LYS A 171 -7.72 22.66 -4.16
C LYS A 171 -8.70 23.51 -4.97
N ILE A 172 -9.78 22.90 -5.41
CA ILE A 172 -10.84 23.56 -6.18
C ILE A 172 -12.10 23.60 -5.32
N MET A 173 -12.77 24.74 -5.28
CA MET A 173 -14.07 24.93 -4.66
C MET A 173 -15.14 24.82 -5.75
N GLY A 174 -15.85 23.70 -5.79
CA GLY A 174 -16.85 23.40 -6.80
C GLY A 174 -17.32 21.95 -6.66
N ASP A 175 -18.26 21.52 -7.50
CA ASP A 175 -18.60 20.10 -7.58
C ASP A 175 -17.47 19.30 -8.25
N ALA A 176 -17.55 17.96 -8.21
CA ALA A 176 -16.49 17.12 -8.77
C ALA A 176 -16.35 17.29 -10.29
N SER A 177 -17.44 17.56 -10.99
CA SER A 177 -17.48 17.67 -12.45
C SER A 177 -16.84 18.98 -12.93
N GLU A 178 -17.28 20.11 -12.39
CA GLU A 178 -16.71 21.43 -12.66
C GLU A 178 -15.25 21.49 -12.23
N SER A 179 -14.90 20.86 -11.10
CA SER A 179 -13.49 20.79 -10.66
C SER A 179 -12.61 20.05 -11.66
N ALA A 180 -13.11 18.95 -12.25
CA ALA A 180 -12.40 18.20 -13.27
C ALA A 180 -12.19 19.02 -14.55
N ILE A 181 -13.23 19.75 -14.99
CA ILE A 181 -13.20 20.59 -16.19
C ILE A 181 -12.28 21.79 -15.96
N LEU A 182 -12.42 22.50 -14.84
CA LEU A 182 -11.58 23.65 -14.50
C LEU A 182 -10.10 23.25 -14.51
N ARG A 183 -9.75 22.14 -13.85
CA ARG A 183 -8.37 21.64 -13.82
C ARG A 183 -7.86 21.32 -15.22
N TYR A 184 -8.66 20.65 -16.04
CA TYR A 184 -8.28 20.32 -17.41
C TYR A 184 -8.05 21.58 -18.26
N MET A 185 -8.94 22.57 -18.15
CA MET A 185 -8.84 23.80 -18.92
C MET A 185 -7.71 24.71 -18.43
N GLU A 186 -7.45 24.77 -17.12
CA GLU A 186 -6.32 25.52 -16.58
C GLU A 186 -4.98 25.02 -17.11
N ILE A 187 -4.82 23.69 -17.24
CA ILE A 187 -3.59 23.09 -17.79
C ILE A 187 -3.42 23.40 -19.28
N ASN A 188 -4.51 23.42 -20.06
CA ASN A 188 -4.42 23.47 -21.53
C ASN A 188 -4.64 24.86 -22.15
N ARG A 189 -5.44 25.72 -21.52
CA ARG A 189 -5.91 27.00 -22.08
C ARG A 189 -6.04 28.12 -21.02
N SER A 190 -5.51 27.94 -19.81
CA SER A 190 -5.56 28.96 -18.74
C SER A 190 -6.98 29.50 -18.51
N ALA A 191 -7.85 28.64 -17.99
CA ALA A 191 -9.26 28.94 -17.74
C ALA A 191 -9.45 30.20 -16.89
N THR A 192 -8.62 30.39 -15.85
CA THR A 192 -8.72 31.54 -14.94
C THR A 192 -8.52 32.86 -15.67
N GLN A 193 -7.50 32.95 -16.53
CA GLN A 193 -7.27 34.14 -17.36
C GLN A 193 -8.44 34.37 -18.34
N THR A 194 -8.95 33.29 -18.94
CA THR A 194 -10.10 33.37 -19.87
C THR A 194 -11.35 33.93 -19.18
N GLN A 195 -11.58 33.58 -17.92
CA GLN A 195 -12.69 34.10 -17.12
C GLN A 195 -12.49 35.58 -16.75
N GLU A 196 -11.24 36.01 -16.47
CA GLU A 196 -10.92 37.42 -16.21
C GLU A 196 -11.11 38.31 -17.44
N GLU A 197 -10.73 37.82 -18.64
CA GLU A 197 -10.90 38.53 -19.91
C GLU A 197 -12.37 38.63 -20.35
N ASN A 198 -13.25 37.77 -19.84
CA ASN A 198 -14.66 37.68 -20.23
C ASN A 198 -15.56 37.80 -18.99
N PRO A 199 -15.78 39.02 -18.47
CA PRO A 199 -16.57 39.22 -17.26
C PRO A 199 -18.01 38.73 -17.43
N LYS A 200 -18.46 37.89 -16.50
CA LYS A 200 -19.79 37.29 -16.49
C LYS A 200 -20.85 38.35 -16.15
N GLU A 201 -21.73 38.66 -17.10
CA GLU A 201 -22.84 39.61 -16.89
C GLU A 201 -24.09 38.95 -16.28
N ALA A 202 -24.36 37.70 -16.64
CA ALA A 202 -25.51 36.94 -16.16
C ALA A 202 -25.21 35.43 -16.16
N GLU A 203 -25.92 34.68 -15.32
CA GLU A 203 -25.82 33.23 -15.23
C GLU A 203 -27.17 32.62 -14.83
N ILE A 204 -27.47 31.46 -15.39
CA ILE A 204 -28.60 30.63 -14.97
C ILE A 204 -27.99 29.39 -14.32
N PRO A 205 -28.24 29.16 -13.02
CA PRO A 205 -27.51 28.17 -12.25
C PRO A 205 -27.88 26.73 -12.56
#